data_AF-A0A8S2G2C6-F1
#
_entry.id   AF-A0A8S2G2C6-F1
#
_cell.length_a   1.000
_cell.length_b   1.000
_cell.length_c   1.000
_cell.angle_alpha   90.00
_cell.angle_beta   90.00
_cell.angle_gamma   90.00
#
_symmetry.space_group_name_H-M   'P 1'
#
loop_
_entity.id
_entity.type
_entity.pdbx_description
1 polymer ?
#
loop_
_entity_poly.entity_id
_entity_poly.type
_entity_poly.pdbx_seq_one_letter_code
_entity_poly.pdbx_strand_id
1 'polypeptide(L)'
;KEFYQEGIVDTKTKFWAQGMEGWKLMERIPQLKWTMLASGQSLLNESDMCALILDILIQMCDYYPSRDLITNSIIRPLPKIKRILNDSTCLPHLVQLLLTFDPQIVEKVVVLLNLLIQDNPMLTTFYMSGIFYFILMYTGSNILPIGHFLKYSHLKQAFRSDLEQTSQNKQNDLIYHSVLGHMLPEAMICYLENYGPEKFAQMFLGEYDQPETIWSNEMRRLMIEKIAVHLADYSPRLMSNIYAVYQYCNIPVINYPQLENELFCNQYYLRHLCDEKKFPDWPIKDPIALLKDCLQM
;
A
#
# COMPACT_ATOMS: atom_id res chain seq x y z
N LYS A 1 9.66 -26.41 15.34
CA LYS A 1 8.67 -27.01 16.27
C LYS A 1 8.99 -28.47 16.52
N GLU A 2 9.12 -29.29 15.48
CA GLU A 2 9.52 -30.70 15.55
C GLU A 2 10.80 -30.92 16.37
N PHE A 3 11.91 -30.23 16.04
CA PHE A 3 13.16 -30.35 16.81
C PHE A 3 13.05 -30.01 18.29
N TYR A 4 12.11 -29.15 18.69
CA TYR A 4 11.89 -28.84 20.11
C TYR A 4 11.10 -29.97 20.80
N GLN A 5 10.13 -30.56 20.09
CA GLN A 5 9.36 -31.71 20.58
C GLN A 5 10.23 -32.97 20.68
N GLU A 6 11.19 -33.14 19.78
CA GLU A 6 12.18 -34.22 19.80
C GLU A 6 13.30 -33.99 20.82
N GLY A 7 13.34 -32.83 21.49
CA GLY A 7 14.38 -32.50 22.48
C GLY A 7 15.76 -32.21 21.88
N ILE A 8 15.85 -32.01 20.56
CA ILE A 8 17.09 -31.65 19.86
C ILE A 8 17.49 -30.21 20.18
N VAL A 9 16.50 -29.32 20.31
CA VAL A 9 16.69 -27.92 20.73
C VAL A 9 15.95 -27.65 22.03
N ASP A 10 16.56 -26.82 22.88
CA ASP A 10 16.05 -26.45 24.21
C ASP A 10 16.05 -24.92 24.42
N THR A 11 15.65 -24.47 25.61
CA THR A 11 15.62 -23.03 25.95
C THR A 11 16.98 -22.34 25.91
N LYS A 12 18.07 -23.11 26.07
CA LYS A 12 19.46 -22.63 26.06
C LYS A 12 20.06 -22.60 24.65
N THR A 13 19.37 -23.20 23.68
CA THR A 13 19.80 -23.20 22.29
C THR A 13 19.75 -21.77 21.74
N LYS A 14 20.82 -21.38 21.05
CA LYS A 14 20.93 -20.07 20.40
C LYS A 14 20.44 -20.19 18.97
N PHE A 15 19.62 -19.22 18.57
CA PHE A 15 19.13 -19.07 17.22
C PHE A 15 19.62 -17.76 16.63
N TRP A 16 19.84 -17.77 15.32
CA TRP A 16 20.13 -16.58 14.53
C TRP A 16 19.42 -16.69 13.20
N ALA A 17 18.89 -15.56 12.74
CA ALA A 17 18.29 -15.41 11.42
C ALA A 17 18.65 -14.02 10.88
N GLN A 18 18.58 -13.86 9.56
CA GLN A 18 18.79 -12.57 8.92
C GLN A 18 17.81 -11.51 9.48
N GLY A 19 18.31 -10.32 9.80
CA GLY A 19 17.52 -9.25 10.43
C GLY A 19 17.59 -9.24 11.96
N MET A 20 18.12 -10.29 12.59
CA MET A 20 18.43 -10.26 14.03
C MET A 20 19.79 -9.59 14.29
N GLU A 21 19.89 -8.86 15.40
CA GLU A 21 21.13 -8.20 15.87
C GLU A 21 22.27 -9.18 16.21
N GLY A 22 21.99 -10.47 16.31
CA GLY A 22 22.96 -11.50 16.66
C GLY A 22 22.29 -12.76 17.19
N TRP A 23 23.12 -13.73 17.59
CA TRP A 23 22.66 -14.99 18.19
C TRP A 23 21.93 -14.71 19.52
N LYS A 24 20.66 -15.11 19.60
CA LYS A 24 19.83 -14.94 20.80
C LYS A 24 19.36 -16.31 21.29
N LEU A 25 19.24 -16.45 22.62
CA LEU A 25 18.63 -17.64 23.22
C LEU A 25 17.16 -17.74 22.81
N MET A 26 16.63 -18.97 22.74
CA MET A 26 15.23 -19.23 22.39
C MET A 26 14.24 -18.36 23.18
N GLU A 27 14.47 -18.24 24.50
CA GLU A 27 13.63 -17.46 25.42
C GLU A 27 13.65 -15.94 25.16
N ARG A 28 14.68 -15.44 24.48
CA ARG A 28 14.86 -14.01 24.15
C ARG A 28 14.28 -13.64 22.79
N ILE A 29 13.77 -14.61 22.03
CA ILE A 29 13.14 -14.39 20.73
C ILE A 29 11.62 -14.40 20.95
N PRO A 30 10.92 -13.25 20.84
CA PRO A 30 9.51 -13.13 21.21
C PRO A 30 8.61 -14.17 20.54
N GLN A 31 8.82 -14.41 19.24
CA GLN A 31 8.07 -15.42 18.48
C GLN A 31 8.21 -16.82 19.10
N LEU A 32 9.43 -17.29 19.33
CA LEU A 32 9.67 -18.62 19.90
C LEU A 32 9.20 -18.68 21.36
N LYS A 33 9.38 -17.60 22.12
CA LYS A 33 8.88 -17.51 23.48
C LYS A 33 7.37 -17.69 23.54
N TRP A 34 6.61 -17.00 22.68
CA TRP A 34 5.15 -17.04 22.71
C TRP A 34 4.55 -18.29 22.05
N THR A 35 5.18 -18.81 20.99
CA THR A 35 4.62 -19.95 20.23
C THR A 35 5.11 -21.32 20.72
N MET A 36 6.27 -21.38 21.40
CA MET A 36 6.90 -22.65 21.80
C MET A 36 7.09 -22.80 23.31
N LEU A 37 7.41 -21.71 24.03
CA LEU A 37 7.73 -21.78 25.46
C LEU A 37 6.56 -21.40 26.38
N ALA A 38 5.62 -20.61 25.88
CA ALA A 38 4.45 -20.20 26.65
C ALA A 38 3.60 -21.42 27.02
N SER A 39 3.18 -21.46 28.28
CA SER A 39 2.34 -22.53 28.84
C SER A 39 1.02 -21.96 29.37
N GLY A 40 -0.02 -22.78 29.39
CA GLY A 40 -1.35 -22.40 29.87
C GLY A 40 -2.35 -22.17 28.75
N GLN A 41 -3.57 -21.77 29.10
CA GLN A 41 -4.61 -21.46 28.14
C GLN A 41 -4.45 -20.01 27.67
N SER A 42 -4.34 -19.81 26.35
CA SER A 42 -4.26 -18.46 25.78
C SER A 42 -5.60 -17.73 25.95
N LEU A 43 -5.54 -16.46 26.36
CA LEU A 43 -6.73 -15.59 26.45
C LEU A 43 -7.14 -15.04 25.08
N LEU A 44 -6.18 -14.77 24.20
CA LEU A 44 -6.37 -14.22 22.87
C LEU A 44 -5.65 -15.11 21.85
N ASN A 45 -6.21 -15.26 20.65
CA ASN A 45 -5.44 -15.80 19.54
C ASN A 45 -4.47 -14.75 18.98
N GLU A 46 -3.63 -15.14 18.03
CA GLU A 46 -2.61 -14.27 17.44
C GLU A 46 -3.22 -13.04 16.75
N SER A 47 -4.32 -13.22 16.03
CA SER A 47 -5.02 -12.14 15.31
C SER A 47 -5.66 -11.13 16.27
N ASP A 48 -6.36 -11.60 17.30
CA ASP A 48 -6.98 -10.76 18.33
C ASP A 48 -5.93 -9.99 19.13
N MET A 49 -4.80 -10.64 19.45
CA MET A 49 -3.67 -9.98 20.11
C MET A 49 -3.06 -8.90 19.20
N CYS A 50 -2.86 -9.19 17.92
CA CYS A 50 -2.36 -8.22 16.95
C CYS A 50 -3.31 -7.01 16.84
N ALA A 51 -4.61 -7.26 16.71
CA ALA A 51 -5.63 -6.23 16.63
C ALA A 51 -5.64 -5.34 17.88
N LEU A 52 -5.56 -5.92 19.09
CA LEU A 52 -5.51 -5.18 20.34
C LEU A 52 -4.25 -4.30 20.43
N ILE A 53 -3.09 -4.82 20.01
CA ILE A 53 -1.83 -4.04 19.99
C ILE A 53 -1.96 -2.87 19.02
N LEU A 54 -2.51 -3.10 17.83
CA LEU A 54 -2.74 -2.04 16.85
C LEU A 54 -3.69 -0.97 17.40
N ASP A 55 -4.76 -1.35 18.10
CA ASP A 55 -5.67 -0.39 18.76
C ASP A 55 -4.95 0.47 19.80
N ILE A 56 -4.07 -0.13 20.61
CA ILE A 56 -3.25 0.62 21.56
C ILE A 56 -2.34 1.61 20.82
N LEU A 57 -1.67 1.18 19.74
CA LEU A 57 -0.79 2.04 18.96
C LEU A 57 -1.54 3.20 18.28
N ILE A 58 -2.73 2.93 17.75
CA ILE A 58 -3.64 3.94 17.18
C ILE A 58 -4.01 4.95 18.26
N GLN A 59 -4.51 4.50 19.42
CA GLN A 59 -4.88 5.37 20.53
C GLN A 59 -3.70 6.23 21.01
N MET A 60 -2.50 5.66 21.09
CA MET A 60 -1.29 6.43 21.42
C MET A 60 -0.96 7.49 20.36
N CYS A 61 -1.16 7.19 19.07
CA CYS A 61 -0.92 8.14 17.98
C CYS A 61 -1.98 9.25 17.92
N ASP A 62 -3.23 8.95 18.28
CA ASP A 62 -4.32 9.92 18.37
C ASP A 62 -4.16 10.84 19.57
N TYR A 63 -3.72 10.29 20.71
CA TYR A 63 -3.47 11.06 21.93
C TYR A 63 -2.33 12.09 21.74
N TYR A 64 -1.37 11.79 20.85
CA TYR A 64 -0.29 12.71 20.48
C TYR A 64 -0.39 13.09 18.98
N PRO A 65 -1.24 14.06 18.61
CA PRO A 65 -1.47 14.42 17.21
C PRO A 65 -0.26 15.12 16.58
N SER A 66 -0.18 15.08 15.24
CA SER A 66 0.88 15.78 14.47
C SER A 66 0.59 17.28 14.27
N ARG A 67 -0.63 17.72 14.59
CA ARG A 67 -1.09 19.10 14.48
C ARG A 67 -1.76 19.55 15.77
N ASP A 68 -1.61 20.83 16.08
CA ASP A 68 -2.29 21.45 17.21
C ASP A 68 -3.81 21.51 16.96
N LEU A 69 -4.61 21.12 17.96
CA LEU A 69 -6.07 20.98 17.80
C LEU A 69 -6.78 22.32 17.62
N ILE A 70 -6.21 23.42 18.11
CA ILE A 70 -6.84 24.75 18.09
C ILE A 70 -6.40 25.52 16.84
N THR A 71 -5.09 25.56 16.58
CA THR A 71 -4.49 26.37 15.52
C THR A 71 -4.29 25.60 14.22
N ASN A 72 -4.44 24.27 14.23
CA ASN A 72 -4.12 23.38 13.11
C ASN A 72 -2.65 23.46 12.63
N SER A 73 -1.78 24.05 13.44
CA SER A 73 -0.36 24.22 13.15
C SER A 73 0.39 22.88 13.28
N ILE A 74 1.40 22.66 12.44
CA ILE A 74 2.22 21.44 12.48
C ILE A 74 3.07 21.44 13.75
N ILE A 75 3.01 20.36 14.53
CA ILE A 75 3.81 20.19 15.75
C ILE A 75 5.18 19.62 15.38
N ARG A 76 6.25 20.28 15.86
CA ARG A 76 7.64 19.83 15.69
C ARG A 76 8.38 19.82 17.03
N PRO A 77 9.17 18.78 17.33
CA PRO A 77 9.38 17.56 16.54
C PRO A 77 8.12 16.68 16.47
N LEU A 78 8.05 15.78 15.47
CA LEU A 78 6.95 14.81 15.36
C LEU A 78 6.83 14.03 16.69
N PRO A 79 5.61 13.69 17.16
CA PRO A 79 5.41 12.93 18.38
C PRO A 79 6.30 11.69 18.50
N LYS A 80 6.83 11.43 19.70
CA LYS A 80 7.82 10.37 19.94
C LYS A 80 7.32 8.99 19.47
N ILE A 81 6.05 8.66 19.73
CA ILE A 81 5.45 7.40 19.28
C ILE A 81 5.50 7.27 17.76
N LYS A 82 5.05 8.29 17.03
CA LYS A 82 5.07 8.32 15.57
C LYS A 82 6.50 8.23 15.04
N ARG A 83 7.48 8.88 15.68
CA ARG A 83 8.90 8.77 15.32
C ARG A 83 9.44 7.34 15.47
N ILE A 84 9.11 6.66 16.56
CA ILE A 84 9.54 5.26 16.79
C ILE A 84 8.89 4.33 15.76
N LEU A 85 7.59 4.48 15.52
CA LEU A 85 6.87 3.63 14.55
C LEU A 85 7.32 3.86 13.10
N ASN A 86 7.85 5.06 12.80
CA ASN A 86 8.45 5.39 11.51
C ASN A 86 9.92 4.95 11.36
N ASP A 87 10.55 4.47 12.44
CA ASP A 87 11.94 4.04 12.39
C ASP A 87 12.09 2.79 11.51
N SER A 88 13.25 2.65 10.87
CA SER A 88 13.59 1.51 10.01
C SER A 88 13.49 0.15 10.71
N THR A 89 13.60 0.13 12.04
CA THR A 89 13.45 -1.09 12.86
C THR A 89 11.98 -1.46 13.13
N CYS A 90 11.02 -0.58 12.85
CA CYS A 90 9.61 -0.76 13.18
C CYS A 90 8.70 -0.72 11.94
N LEU A 91 8.85 0.31 11.09
CA LEU A 91 7.95 0.56 9.97
C LEU A 91 7.80 -0.65 9.02
N PRO A 92 8.88 -1.34 8.60
CA PRO A 92 8.73 -2.49 7.69
C PRO A 92 7.91 -3.61 8.30
N HIS A 93 8.03 -3.85 9.61
CA HIS A 93 7.28 -4.90 10.29
C HIS A 93 5.79 -4.54 10.46
N LEU A 94 5.47 -3.25 10.64
CA LEU A 94 4.07 -2.79 10.60
C LEU A 94 3.47 -2.97 9.21
N VAL A 95 4.22 -2.59 8.17
CA VAL A 95 3.79 -2.71 6.77
C VAL A 95 3.61 -4.18 6.35
N GLN A 96 4.45 -5.08 6.85
CA GLN A 96 4.34 -6.54 6.61
C GLN A 96 3.02 -7.14 7.08
N LEU A 97 2.37 -6.56 8.10
CA LEU A 97 1.07 -7.04 8.58
C LEU A 97 -0.03 -6.98 7.51
N LEU A 98 0.14 -6.16 6.47
CA LEU A 98 -0.76 -6.13 5.32
C LEU A 98 -0.80 -7.46 4.55
N LEU A 99 0.29 -8.23 4.59
CA LEU A 99 0.40 -9.55 3.96
C LEU A 99 -0.29 -10.67 4.76
N THR A 100 -0.90 -10.36 5.90
CA THR A 100 -1.80 -11.30 6.59
C THR A 100 -3.11 -11.47 5.82
N PHE A 101 -3.50 -10.46 5.02
CA PHE A 101 -4.80 -10.36 4.35
C PHE A 101 -6.02 -10.50 5.28
N ASP A 102 -5.81 -10.39 6.59
CA ASP A 102 -6.89 -10.39 7.58
C ASP A 102 -7.57 -9.00 7.56
N PRO A 103 -8.89 -8.92 7.32
CA PRO A 103 -9.57 -7.64 7.18
C PRO A 103 -9.45 -6.69 8.37
N GLN A 104 -9.49 -7.24 9.59
CA GLN A 104 -9.43 -6.45 10.82
C GLN A 104 -8.01 -5.91 11.05
N ILE A 105 -6.99 -6.73 10.82
CA ILE A 105 -5.59 -6.32 10.92
C ILE A 105 -5.26 -5.28 9.85
N VAL A 106 -5.60 -5.56 8.59
CA VAL A 106 -5.31 -4.66 7.46
C VAL A 106 -5.94 -3.27 7.70
N GLU A 107 -7.20 -3.21 8.10
CA GLU A 107 -7.87 -1.93 8.37
C GLU A 107 -7.15 -1.14 9.45
N LYS A 108 -6.85 -1.77 10.60
CA LYS A 108 -6.16 -1.11 11.72
C LYS A 108 -4.75 -0.67 11.33
N VAL A 109 -4.01 -1.48 10.57
CA VAL A 109 -2.69 -1.12 10.05
C VAL A 109 -2.79 0.11 9.15
N VAL A 110 -3.76 0.16 8.24
CA VAL A 110 -3.93 1.30 7.34
C VAL A 110 -4.40 2.55 8.09
N VAL A 111 -5.26 2.43 9.10
CA VAL A 111 -5.63 3.54 9.99
C VAL A 111 -4.38 4.09 10.70
N LEU A 112 -3.56 3.22 11.29
CA LEU A 112 -2.30 3.61 11.91
C LEU A 112 -1.36 4.29 10.90
N LEU A 113 -1.21 3.74 9.69
CA LEU A 113 -0.38 4.31 8.63
C LEU A 113 -0.86 5.71 8.22
N ASN A 114 -2.18 5.94 8.13
CA ASN A 114 -2.72 7.29 7.87
C ASN A 114 -2.32 8.29 8.97
N LEU A 115 -2.28 7.88 10.24
CA LEU A 115 -1.78 8.71 11.34
C LEU A 115 -0.27 8.95 11.27
N LEU A 116 0.49 7.98 10.75
CA LEU A 116 1.95 8.05 10.63
C LEU A 116 2.43 8.89 9.45
N ILE A 117 1.69 8.96 8.33
CA ILE A 117 2.08 9.74 7.16
C ILE A 117 1.77 11.24 7.29
N GLN A 118 0.84 11.63 8.17
CA GLN A 118 0.41 13.01 8.32
C GLN A 118 1.58 13.93 8.75
N ASP A 119 1.94 14.86 7.86
CA ASP A 119 3.03 15.83 8.00
C ASP A 119 4.40 15.20 8.28
N ASN A 120 4.57 13.95 7.86
CA ASN A 120 5.77 13.17 8.10
C ASN A 120 6.91 13.61 7.15
N PRO A 121 8.05 14.08 7.69
CA PRO A 121 9.17 14.51 6.86
C PRO A 121 9.83 13.37 6.08
N MET A 122 9.65 12.12 6.52
CA MET A 122 10.23 10.92 5.89
C MET A 122 9.27 10.26 4.89
N LEU A 123 8.13 10.87 4.57
CA LEU A 123 7.11 10.28 3.69
C LEU A 123 7.65 9.89 2.31
N THR A 124 8.67 10.59 1.83
CA THR A 124 9.23 10.40 0.49
C THR A 124 9.86 9.03 0.27
N THR A 125 10.22 8.30 1.33
CA THR A 125 10.87 6.99 1.23
C THR A 125 9.95 5.83 1.61
N PHE A 126 8.66 6.09 1.91
CA PHE A 126 7.72 5.05 2.34
C PHE A 126 7.57 3.93 1.31
N TYR A 127 7.63 4.25 0.03
CA TYR A 127 7.54 3.27 -1.04
C TYR A 127 8.58 2.14 -0.93
N MET A 128 9.75 2.42 -0.35
CA MET A 128 10.82 1.43 -0.13
C MET A 128 10.42 0.29 0.81
N SER A 129 9.36 0.46 1.62
CA SER A 129 8.86 -0.61 2.49
C SER A 129 8.05 -1.68 1.76
N GLY A 130 7.69 -1.45 0.48
CA GLY A 130 6.76 -2.31 -0.26
C GLY A 130 5.28 -2.03 0.04
N ILE A 131 4.98 -1.01 0.84
CA ILE A 131 3.61 -0.68 1.28
C ILE A 131 2.58 -0.61 0.14
N PHE A 132 2.92 0.01 -0.98
CA PHE A 132 1.99 0.14 -2.12
C PHE A 132 1.71 -1.22 -2.77
N TYR A 133 2.71 -2.11 -2.82
CA TYR A 133 2.53 -3.49 -3.31
C TYR A 133 1.59 -4.27 -2.38
N PHE A 134 1.85 -4.22 -1.07
CA PHE A 134 1.11 -5.03 -0.10
C PHE A 134 -0.34 -4.55 0.04
N ILE A 135 -0.57 -3.24 0.05
CA ILE A 135 -1.91 -2.65 0.13
C ILE A 135 -2.74 -3.01 -1.10
N LEU A 136 -2.18 -2.93 -2.32
CA LEU A 136 -2.93 -3.21 -3.55
C LEU A 136 -3.25 -4.69 -3.75
N MET A 137 -2.53 -5.59 -3.07
CA MET A 137 -2.88 -7.02 -3.03
C MET A 137 -4.10 -7.34 -2.17
N TYR A 138 -4.57 -6.40 -1.35
CA TYR A 138 -5.70 -6.64 -0.46
C TYR A 138 -7.03 -6.80 -1.23
N THR A 139 -7.74 -7.89 -0.95
CA THR A 139 -8.97 -8.28 -1.65
C THR A 139 -10.25 -7.93 -0.90
N GLY A 140 -10.17 -7.53 0.37
CA GLY A 140 -11.35 -7.16 1.15
C GLY A 140 -12.03 -5.87 0.66
N SER A 141 -13.20 -5.58 1.24
CA SER A 141 -14.07 -4.46 0.84
C SER A 141 -13.90 -3.19 1.68
N ASN A 142 -13.29 -3.28 2.86
CA ASN A 142 -12.97 -2.16 3.76
C ASN A 142 -11.75 -1.36 3.28
N ILE A 143 -11.81 -0.84 2.06
CA ILE A 143 -10.68 -0.17 1.40
C ILE A 143 -10.71 1.36 1.51
N LEU A 144 -11.70 1.95 2.17
CA LEU A 144 -11.76 3.42 2.29
C LEU A 144 -10.50 4.00 2.97
N PRO A 145 -10.00 3.44 4.10
CA PRO A 145 -8.73 3.88 4.68
C PRO A 145 -7.55 3.75 3.71
N ILE A 146 -7.58 2.73 2.84
CA ILE A 146 -6.58 2.53 1.78
C ILE A 146 -6.67 3.67 0.77
N GLY A 147 -7.87 4.04 0.31
CA GLY A 147 -8.10 5.18 -0.57
C GLY A 147 -7.49 6.46 0.01
N HIS A 148 -7.74 6.76 1.30
CA HIS A 148 -7.15 7.94 1.97
C HIS A 148 -5.62 7.88 1.99
N PHE A 149 -5.07 6.72 2.33
CA PHE A 149 -3.62 6.51 2.35
C PHE A 149 -3.01 6.76 0.97
N LEU A 150 -3.58 6.14 -0.08
CA LEU A 150 -3.12 6.27 -1.46
C LEU A 150 -3.18 7.73 -1.91
N LYS A 151 -4.33 8.40 -1.76
CA LYS A 151 -4.53 9.82 -2.12
C LYS A 151 -3.51 10.72 -1.43
N TYR A 152 -3.23 10.49 -0.16
CA TYR A 152 -2.31 11.35 0.58
C TYR A 152 -0.85 11.17 0.17
N SER A 153 -0.45 9.95 -0.23
CA SER A 153 0.95 9.54 -0.27
C SER A 153 1.51 9.29 -1.67
N HIS A 154 0.70 8.89 -2.66
CA HIS A 154 1.20 8.32 -3.93
C HIS A 154 2.05 9.28 -4.79
N LEU A 155 1.81 10.60 -4.70
CA LEU A 155 2.60 11.65 -5.38
C LEU A 155 3.69 12.27 -4.50
N LYS A 156 3.77 11.87 -3.23
CA LYS A 156 4.74 12.40 -2.27
C LYS A 156 5.94 11.48 -2.07
N GLN A 157 6.12 10.51 -2.97
CA GLN A 157 7.23 9.57 -2.93
C GLN A 157 8.40 10.13 -3.75
N ALA A 158 9.63 9.96 -3.28
CA ALA A 158 10.84 10.18 -4.06
C ALA A 158 11.09 8.98 -5.00
N PHE A 159 10.03 8.58 -5.71
CA PHE A 159 10.03 7.56 -6.74
C PHE A 159 10.42 8.21 -8.06
N ARG A 160 11.24 7.53 -8.86
CA ARG A 160 11.57 7.96 -10.22
C ARG A 160 11.13 6.86 -11.16
N SER A 161 10.21 7.15 -12.06
CA SER A 161 9.78 6.18 -13.06
C SER A 161 10.81 6.12 -14.18
N ASP A 162 11.26 4.91 -14.53
CA ASP A 162 12.11 4.70 -15.70
C ASP A 162 11.38 5.08 -17.02
N LEU A 163 10.06 5.25 -16.98
CA LEU A 163 9.24 5.69 -18.11
C LEU A 163 9.47 7.18 -18.48
N GLU A 164 10.03 8.00 -17.57
CA GLU A 164 10.32 9.42 -17.84
C GLU A 164 11.27 9.62 -19.03
N GLN A 165 12.11 8.63 -19.36
CA GLN A 165 13.13 8.77 -20.40
C GLN A 165 12.60 8.58 -21.83
N THR A 166 11.40 8.05 -22.01
CA THR A 166 10.85 7.70 -23.34
C THR A 166 9.85 8.70 -23.89
N SER A 167 9.31 9.59 -23.06
CA SER A 167 8.23 10.50 -23.44
C SER A 167 8.72 11.92 -23.72
N GLN A 168 8.72 12.33 -25.00
CA GLN A 168 9.01 13.71 -25.42
C GLN A 168 7.86 14.69 -25.06
N ASN A 169 6.68 14.17 -24.71
CA ASN A 169 5.48 14.94 -24.38
C ASN A 169 5.31 15.07 -22.85
N LYS A 170 5.73 16.22 -22.31
CA LYS A 170 5.75 16.60 -20.88
C LYS A 170 4.38 16.88 -20.24
N GLN A 171 3.26 16.36 -20.75
CA GLN A 171 1.93 16.87 -20.35
C GLN A 171 1.07 15.93 -19.52
N ASN A 172 1.27 14.62 -19.59
CA ASN A 172 0.64 13.68 -18.66
C ASN A 172 1.61 13.27 -17.55
N ASP A 173 2.03 14.24 -16.73
CA ASP A 173 3.01 14.07 -15.65
C ASP A 173 2.55 13.09 -14.56
N LEU A 174 1.24 12.91 -14.39
CA LEU A 174 0.68 12.25 -13.20
C LEU A 174 1.14 10.79 -13.06
N ILE A 175 1.14 10.01 -14.15
CA ILE A 175 1.52 8.59 -14.10
C ILE A 175 3.02 8.40 -13.80
N TYR A 176 3.87 9.30 -14.30
CA TYR A 176 5.32 9.24 -14.11
C TYR A 176 5.73 9.63 -12.68
N HIS A 177 5.01 10.58 -12.09
CA HIS A 177 5.28 11.07 -10.73
C HIS A 177 4.60 10.21 -9.65
N SER A 178 3.59 9.42 -10.02
CA SER A 178 2.92 8.55 -9.07
C SER A 178 3.64 7.21 -8.92
N VAL A 179 3.92 6.82 -7.68
CA VAL A 179 4.36 5.45 -7.38
C VAL A 179 3.35 4.38 -7.85
N LEU A 180 2.08 4.76 -8.04
CA LEU A 180 1.03 3.88 -8.52
C LEU A 180 1.09 3.63 -10.03
N GLY A 181 1.83 4.43 -10.80
CA GLY A 181 1.83 4.39 -12.26
C GLY A 181 2.31 3.07 -12.87
N HIS A 182 3.13 2.30 -12.14
CA HIS A 182 3.55 0.98 -12.60
C HIS A 182 2.51 -0.12 -12.30
N MET A 183 1.54 0.15 -11.41
CA MET A 183 0.61 -0.85 -10.89
C MET A 183 -0.85 -0.60 -11.27
N LEU A 184 -1.24 0.65 -11.57
CA LEU A 184 -2.60 1.02 -11.90
C LEU A 184 -2.64 1.75 -13.24
N PRO A 185 -3.74 1.61 -14.01
CA PRO A 185 -3.97 2.44 -15.19
C PRO A 185 -3.99 3.93 -14.84
N GLU A 186 -3.55 4.78 -15.77
CA GLU A 186 -3.55 6.24 -15.60
C GLU A 186 -4.92 6.77 -15.19
N ALA A 187 -5.98 6.26 -15.81
CA ALA A 187 -7.36 6.62 -15.50
C ALA A 187 -7.72 6.42 -14.01
N MET A 188 -7.26 5.34 -13.38
CA MET A 188 -7.54 5.08 -11.96
C MET A 188 -6.83 6.07 -11.04
N ILE A 189 -5.61 6.49 -11.41
CA ILE A 189 -4.83 7.49 -10.67
C ILE A 189 -5.48 8.88 -10.84
N CYS A 190 -5.86 9.22 -12.07
CA CYS A 190 -6.58 10.45 -12.39
C CYS A 190 -7.93 10.51 -11.66
N TYR A 191 -8.65 9.39 -11.59
CA TYR A 191 -9.92 9.27 -10.88
C TYR A 191 -9.74 9.48 -9.37
N LEU A 192 -8.73 8.84 -8.75
CA LEU A 192 -8.36 9.10 -7.35
C LEU A 192 -8.07 10.58 -7.12
N GLU A 193 -7.35 11.22 -8.05
CA GLU A 193 -6.97 12.62 -7.90
C GLU A 193 -8.15 13.58 -7.97
N ASN A 194 -9.04 13.38 -8.94
CA ASN A 194 -10.15 14.28 -9.23
C ASN A 194 -11.36 14.08 -8.32
N TYR A 195 -11.59 12.85 -7.87
CA TYR A 195 -12.82 12.46 -7.20
C TYR A 195 -12.64 12.04 -5.74
N GLY A 196 -11.40 11.81 -5.31
CA GLY A 196 -11.08 11.49 -3.93
C GLY A 196 -11.26 10.02 -3.55
N PRO A 197 -10.91 9.69 -2.29
CA PRO A 197 -10.77 8.32 -1.83
C PRO A 197 -12.09 7.56 -1.74
N GLU A 198 -13.20 8.22 -1.45
CA GLU A 198 -14.53 7.60 -1.33
C GLU A 198 -15.01 7.07 -2.70
N LYS A 199 -14.94 7.92 -3.72
CA LYS A 199 -15.30 7.54 -5.09
C LYS A 199 -14.32 6.52 -5.66
N PHE A 200 -13.02 6.67 -5.37
CA PHE A 200 -12.03 5.67 -5.76
C PHE A 200 -12.32 4.30 -5.14
N ALA A 201 -12.70 4.24 -3.85
CA ALA A 201 -13.03 2.98 -3.20
C ALA A 201 -14.20 2.26 -3.90
N GLN A 202 -15.24 3.00 -4.29
CA GLN A 202 -16.35 2.44 -5.06
C GLN A 202 -15.87 1.92 -6.42
N MET A 203 -15.10 2.74 -7.14
CA MET A 203 -14.52 2.41 -8.44
C MET A 203 -13.67 1.13 -8.39
N PHE A 204 -12.77 1.05 -7.40
CA PHE A 204 -11.80 -0.04 -7.26
C PHE A 204 -12.43 -1.40 -6.94
N LEU A 205 -13.58 -1.43 -6.24
CA LEU A 205 -14.32 -2.65 -5.91
C LEU A 205 -15.34 -3.07 -6.98
N GLY A 206 -15.66 -2.20 -7.93
CA GLY A 206 -16.70 -2.45 -8.92
C GLY A 206 -16.17 -2.78 -10.32
N GLU A 207 -17.09 -2.82 -11.27
CA GLU A 207 -16.81 -2.97 -12.69
C GLU A 207 -17.37 -1.76 -13.44
N TYR A 208 -16.50 -1.10 -14.19
CA TYR A 208 -16.79 0.16 -14.86
C TYR A 208 -16.21 0.13 -16.25
N ASP A 209 -17.04 0.51 -17.19
CA ASP A 209 -16.74 0.56 -18.62
C ASP A 209 -17.37 1.85 -19.15
N GLN A 210 -16.68 2.97 -18.89
CA GLN A 210 -17.17 4.33 -19.10
C GLN A 210 -16.04 5.22 -19.67
N PRO A 211 -16.37 6.36 -20.32
CA PRO A 211 -15.37 7.25 -20.90
C PRO A 211 -14.26 7.68 -19.94
N GLU A 212 -14.55 7.91 -18.66
CA GLU A 212 -13.53 8.33 -17.70
C GLU A 212 -12.72 7.18 -17.12
N THR A 213 -13.29 5.98 -17.04
CA THR A 213 -12.66 4.85 -16.37
C THR A 213 -13.10 3.52 -16.96
N ILE A 214 -12.11 2.70 -17.29
CA ILE A 214 -12.27 1.29 -17.65
C ILE A 214 -11.53 0.51 -16.57
N TRP A 215 -12.29 -0.18 -15.73
CA TRP A 215 -11.78 -0.98 -14.62
C TRP A 215 -12.68 -2.18 -14.41
N SER A 216 -12.09 -3.37 -14.30
CA SER A 216 -12.84 -4.61 -14.12
C SER A 216 -12.22 -5.48 -13.05
N ASN A 217 -13.00 -6.45 -12.57
CA ASN A 217 -12.49 -7.48 -11.67
C ASN A 217 -11.33 -8.27 -12.28
N GLU A 218 -11.32 -8.44 -13.61
CA GLU A 218 -10.21 -9.09 -14.31
C GLU A 218 -8.94 -8.24 -14.27
N MET A 219 -9.03 -6.93 -14.50
CA MET A 219 -7.90 -6.00 -14.38
C MET A 219 -7.37 -5.98 -12.93
N ARG A 220 -8.27 -5.94 -11.94
CA ARG A 220 -7.88 -6.03 -10.52
C ARG A 220 -7.16 -7.34 -10.22
N ARG A 221 -7.68 -8.48 -10.69
CA ARG A 221 -7.05 -9.79 -10.51
C ARG A 221 -5.67 -9.83 -11.15
N LEU A 222 -5.53 -9.37 -12.40
CA LEU A 222 -4.26 -9.29 -13.12
C LEU A 222 -3.23 -8.46 -12.34
N MET A 223 -3.64 -7.31 -11.80
CA MET A 223 -2.78 -6.46 -10.97
C MET A 223 -2.25 -7.25 -9.76
N ILE A 224 -3.14 -7.89 -9.01
CA ILE A 224 -2.79 -8.66 -7.82
C ILE A 224 -1.84 -9.81 -8.18
N GLU A 225 -2.10 -10.54 -9.28
CA GLU A 225 -1.25 -11.63 -9.75
C GLU A 225 0.16 -11.15 -10.11
N LYS A 226 0.30 -10.01 -10.81
CA LYS A 226 1.60 -9.45 -11.17
C LYS A 226 2.39 -9.00 -9.94
N ILE A 227 1.72 -8.38 -8.96
CA ILE A 227 2.35 -8.02 -7.70
C ILE A 227 2.75 -9.27 -6.91
N ALA A 228 1.90 -10.31 -6.88
CA ALA A 228 2.21 -11.56 -6.20
C ALA A 228 3.46 -12.25 -6.79
N VAL A 229 3.59 -12.26 -8.12
CA VAL A 229 4.79 -12.77 -8.81
C VAL A 229 6.02 -11.94 -8.45
N HIS A 230 5.89 -10.61 -8.39
CA HIS A 230 6.98 -9.73 -7.98
C HIS A 230 7.45 -9.99 -6.54
N LEU A 231 6.54 -10.40 -5.65
CA LEU A 231 6.82 -10.71 -4.26
C LEU A 231 7.11 -12.19 -3.97
N ALA A 232 7.21 -13.04 -5.01
CA ALA A 232 7.27 -14.50 -4.86
C ALA A 232 8.47 -14.99 -4.03
N ASP A 233 9.61 -14.30 -4.09
CA ASP A 233 10.79 -14.64 -3.28
C ASP A 233 10.69 -14.15 -1.83
N TYR A 234 9.91 -13.09 -1.61
CA TYR A 234 9.84 -12.42 -0.32
C TYR A 234 8.81 -13.06 0.62
N SER A 235 7.60 -13.33 0.14
CA SER A 235 6.51 -13.84 0.99
C SER A 235 6.87 -15.17 1.70
N PRO A 236 7.46 -16.18 1.02
CA PRO A 236 7.92 -17.40 1.69
C PRO A 236 9.06 -17.15 2.68
N ARG A 237 9.98 -16.22 2.35
CA ARG A 237 11.07 -15.83 3.25
C ARG A 237 10.54 -15.21 4.54
N LEU A 238 9.53 -14.33 4.44
CA LEU A 238 8.86 -13.73 5.59
C LEU A 238 8.16 -14.78 6.46
N MET A 239 7.48 -15.76 5.85
CA MET A 239 6.86 -16.88 6.59
C MET A 239 7.91 -17.70 7.36
N SER A 240 9.10 -17.89 6.78
CA SER A 240 10.19 -18.62 7.43
C SER A 240 10.93 -17.81 8.50
N ASN A 241 10.96 -16.49 8.37
CA ASN A 241 11.68 -15.56 9.21
C ASN A 241 10.95 -14.22 9.30
N ILE A 242 10.26 -13.98 10.41
CA ILE A 242 9.50 -12.76 10.64
C ILE A 242 10.37 -11.49 10.75
N TYR A 243 11.69 -11.62 10.91
CA TYR A 243 12.63 -10.50 10.87
C TYR A 243 13.08 -10.15 9.45
N ALA A 244 12.70 -10.93 8.44
CA ALA A 244 13.04 -10.61 7.05
C ALA A 244 12.35 -9.31 6.62
N VAL A 245 13.13 -8.33 6.18
CA VAL A 245 12.62 -7.05 5.66
C VAL A 245 12.54 -7.11 4.14
N TYR A 246 11.49 -6.50 3.58
CA TYR A 246 11.37 -6.36 2.13
C TYR A 246 12.50 -5.49 1.59
N GLN A 247 13.14 -5.95 0.53
CA GLN A 247 14.13 -5.16 -0.20
C GLN A 247 13.45 -4.61 -1.43
N TYR A 248 13.26 -3.30 -1.46
CA TYR A 248 12.56 -2.66 -2.56
C TYR A 248 13.28 -2.87 -3.89
N CYS A 249 12.50 -3.25 -4.90
CA CYS A 249 12.85 -3.16 -6.29
C CYS A 249 11.62 -2.70 -7.08
N ASN A 250 11.86 -2.01 -8.20
CA ASN A 250 10.78 -1.54 -9.05
C ASN A 250 10.05 -2.73 -9.69
N ILE A 251 8.73 -2.79 -9.53
CA ILE A 251 7.90 -3.68 -10.35
C ILE A 251 7.90 -3.21 -11.81
N PRO A 252 7.98 -4.12 -12.79
CA PRO A 252 7.70 -3.80 -14.19
C PRO A 252 6.30 -3.21 -14.35
N VAL A 253 6.12 -2.31 -15.32
CA VAL A 253 4.79 -1.75 -15.61
C VAL A 253 3.81 -2.86 -15.96
N ILE A 254 2.65 -2.84 -15.28
CA ILE A 254 1.57 -3.77 -15.56
C ILE A 254 0.82 -3.30 -16.81
N ASN A 255 0.94 -4.09 -17.88
CA ASN A 255 0.16 -3.89 -19.09
C ASN A 255 -1.21 -4.57 -18.96
N TYR A 256 -2.27 -3.82 -19.24
CA TYR A 256 -3.65 -4.29 -19.19
C TYR A 256 -4.15 -4.57 -20.60
N PRO A 257 -4.41 -5.84 -20.98
CA PRO A 257 -4.90 -6.18 -22.31
C PRO A 257 -6.21 -5.46 -22.68
N GLN A 258 -7.05 -5.18 -21.68
CA GLN A 258 -8.31 -4.46 -21.83
C GLN A 258 -8.12 -3.02 -22.36
N LEU A 259 -6.92 -2.46 -22.21
CA LEU A 259 -6.59 -1.07 -22.59
C LEU A 259 -5.70 -0.97 -23.84
N GLU A 260 -5.31 -2.08 -24.47
CA GLU A 260 -4.34 -2.07 -25.60
C GLU A 260 -4.81 -1.21 -26.79
N ASN A 261 -6.12 -1.14 -27.02
CA ASN A 261 -6.73 -0.36 -28.11
C ASN A 261 -7.39 0.94 -27.60
N GLU A 262 -7.08 1.34 -26.37
CA GLU A 262 -7.61 2.55 -25.76
C GLU A 262 -6.56 3.65 -25.76
N LEU A 263 -6.95 4.86 -26.19
CA LEU A 263 -6.13 6.05 -26.06
C LEU A 263 -6.70 6.90 -24.92
N PHE A 264 -5.96 7.01 -23.83
CA PHE A 264 -6.33 7.85 -22.68
C PHE A 264 -5.74 9.25 -22.85
N CYS A 265 -6.61 10.26 -22.92
CA CYS A 265 -6.25 11.67 -23.06
C CYS A 265 -6.91 12.50 -21.98
N ASN A 266 -6.11 13.29 -21.24
CA ASN A 266 -6.55 14.14 -20.14
C ASN A 266 -7.28 13.35 -19.03
N GLN A 267 -8.59 13.10 -19.20
CA GLN A 267 -9.46 12.40 -18.26
C GLN A 267 -10.30 11.30 -18.92
N TYR A 268 -10.16 11.09 -20.23
CA TYR A 268 -11.08 10.25 -20.99
C TYR A 268 -10.37 9.26 -21.91
N TYR A 269 -10.91 8.07 -22.00
CA TYR A 269 -10.67 7.13 -23.08
C TYR A 269 -11.41 7.61 -24.33
N LEU A 270 -10.65 8.08 -25.33
CA LEU A 270 -11.23 8.76 -26.49
C LEU A 270 -12.17 7.86 -27.30
N ARG A 271 -11.86 6.57 -27.42
CA ARG A 271 -12.74 5.61 -28.10
C ARG A 271 -14.12 5.53 -27.44
N HIS A 272 -14.15 5.52 -26.11
CA HIS A 272 -15.39 5.48 -25.34
C HIS A 272 -16.11 6.83 -25.36
N LEU A 273 -15.38 7.93 -25.24
CA LEU A 273 -15.95 9.27 -25.32
C LEU A 273 -16.64 9.55 -26.66
N CYS A 274 -16.10 9.00 -27.76
CA CYS A 274 -16.66 9.15 -29.10
C CYS A 274 -17.77 8.13 -29.44
N ASP A 275 -18.08 7.17 -28.56
CA ASP A 275 -19.19 6.23 -28.77
C ASP A 275 -20.52 6.84 -28.30
N GLU A 276 -21.07 7.74 -29.13
CA GLU A 276 -22.34 8.43 -28.87
C GLU A 276 -23.54 7.46 -28.77
N LYS A 277 -23.42 6.22 -29.27
CA LYS A 277 -24.49 5.23 -29.16
C LYS A 277 -24.56 4.65 -27.75
N LYS A 278 -23.40 4.37 -27.15
CA LYS A 278 -23.30 3.80 -25.80
C LYS A 278 -23.31 4.88 -24.71
N PHE A 279 -22.72 6.04 -24.98
CA PHE A 279 -22.61 7.16 -24.04
C PHE A 279 -23.11 8.46 -24.67
N PRO A 280 -24.41 8.59 -24.94
CA PRO A 280 -24.97 9.82 -25.47
C PRO A 280 -24.78 10.97 -24.48
N ASP A 281 -24.36 12.13 -25.00
CA ASP A 281 -24.22 13.38 -24.25
C ASP A 281 -23.33 13.28 -22.99
N TRP A 282 -22.25 12.48 -23.03
CA TRP A 282 -21.34 12.35 -21.88
C TRP A 282 -20.75 13.72 -21.50
N PRO A 283 -20.86 14.13 -20.22
CA PRO A 283 -20.41 15.45 -19.80
C PRO A 283 -18.89 15.56 -19.85
N ILE A 284 -18.39 16.60 -20.53
CA ILE A 284 -16.97 16.92 -20.56
C ILE A 284 -16.71 18.08 -19.58
N LYS A 285 -15.94 17.81 -18.53
CA LYS A 285 -15.66 18.76 -17.45
C LYS A 285 -14.93 20.02 -17.94
N ASP A 286 -13.92 19.86 -18.79
CA ASP A 286 -13.17 20.96 -19.41
C ASP A 286 -12.90 20.66 -20.90
N PRO A 287 -13.79 21.10 -21.81
CA PRO A 287 -13.66 20.84 -23.24
C PRO A 287 -12.43 21.49 -23.88
N ILE A 288 -11.98 22.63 -23.35
CA ILE A 288 -10.86 23.38 -23.92
C ILE A 288 -9.55 22.67 -23.59
N ALA A 289 -9.37 22.25 -22.34
CA ALA A 289 -8.20 21.47 -21.94
C ALA A 289 -8.13 20.14 -22.71
N LEU A 290 -9.24 19.41 -22.81
CA LEU A 290 -9.30 18.17 -23.57
C LEU A 290 -8.92 18.37 -25.04
N LEU A 291 -9.49 19.37 -25.71
CA LEU A 291 -9.17 19.66 -27.11
C LEU A 291 -7.68 19.98 -27.29
N LYS A 292 -7.11 20.78 -26.39
CA LYS A 292 -5.69 21.14 -26.44
C LYS A 292 -4.81 19.90 -26.31
N ASP A 293 -5.11 19.01 -25.38
CA ASP A 293 -4.32 17.80 -25.14
C ASP A 293 -4.45 16.81 -26.32
N CYS A 294 -5.65 16.66 -26.89
CA CYS A 294 -5.88 15.86 -28.10
C CYS A 294 -5.10 16.38 -29.32
N LEU A 295 -4.91 17.70 -29.46
CA LEU A 295 -4.15 18.30 -30.55
C LEU A 295 -2.62 18.16 -30.36
N GLN A 296 -2.17 17.78 -29.17
CA GLN A 296 -0.75 17.67 -28.80
C GLN A 296 -0.25 16.22 -28.68
N MET A 297 -1.14 15.23 -28.91
CA MET A 297 -0.81 13.81 -29.02
C MET A 297 -0.17 13.47 -30.37
#